data_AF-W5SWQ4-F1
#
_entry.id   AF-W5SWQ4-F1
#
_cell.length_a   1.000
_cell.length_b   1.000
_cell.length_c   1.000
_cell.angle_alpha   90.00
_cell.angle_beta   90.00
_cell.angle_gamma   90.00
#
_symmetry.space_group_name_H-M   'P 1'
#
loop_
_entity.id
_entity.type
_entity.pdbx_description
1 polymer ?
#
loop_
_entity_poly.entity_id
_entity_poly.type
_entity_poly.pdbx_seq_one_letter_code
_entity_poly.pdbx_strand_id
1 'polypeptide(L)'
;MKNFKKPLSVIAIMSMLTSCELVADSISNQDGSTVAITQEMKNQIQKAIQNIDINNISENNIDEILNKFTKVELKPDSKRSEISTHFNNLKEILTIIKDTFNNKIDNNTTETIDKIIAAVTKLSGTTNANISIGEINSNSNTKASIISNTQSVQNIINEIKKIVEIAQTFGINIEKENNNNNNPVNATDNTKAPAALNGGNGGAGTGAGTALAKIVEEINASAMIDKISKAQIAHNNISNTNNNDAGQLITGTTSDGKGAGAKSKADFAAAVALKAMSEKGKFTDYTNNNENDDIQAVKQAAAEAVNKVLNGINTIIIDILKAEFKKIKN
;
A
#
# COMPACT_ATOMS: atom_id res chain seq x y z
N MET A 1 -59.07 -22.24 40.89
CA MET A 1 -58.26 -21.48 39.91
C MET A 1 -56.79 -21.77 40.19
N LYS A 2 -56.14 -22.64 39.39
CA LYS A 2 -54.74 -23.05 39.56
C LYS A 2 -53.91 -22.50 38.41
N ASN A 3 -52.85 -21.79 38.76
CA ASN A 3 -51.81 -21.25 37.89
C ASN A 3 -51.06 -22.37 37.16
N PHE A 4 -50.90 -22.23 35.84
CA PHE A 4 -49.87 -22.94 35.08
C PHE A 4 -48.94 -21.92 34.42
N LYS A 5 -47.74 -21.78 34.99
CA LYS A 5 -46.56 -21.27 34.29
C LYS A 5 -46.16 -22.32 33.25
N LYS A 6 -46.10 -21.93 31.97
CA LYS A 6 -45.35 -22.69 30.95
C LYS A 6 -43.93 -22.12 30.87
N PRO A 7 -42.89 -22.98 30.82
CA PRO A 7 -41.54 -22.55 30.48
C PRO A 7 -41.42 -22.36 28.96
N LEU A 8 -40.91 -21.20 28.53
CA LEU A 8 -40.48 -20.98 27.15
C LEU A 8 -39.22 -21.81 26.91
N SER A 9 -39.38 -22.88 26.13
CA SER A 9 -38.33 -23.77 25.65
C SER A 9 -37.37 -23.03 24.71
N VAL A 10 -36.12 -22.83 25.14
CA VAL A 10 -34.81 -23.27 24.56
C VAL A 10 -34.64 -23.46 23.02
N ILE A 11 -35.60 -23.14 22.15
CA ILE A 11 -35.56 -23.43 20.69
C ILE A 11 -35.36 -22.15 19.86
N ALA A 12 -34.51 -21.22 20.33
CA ALA A 12 -34.21 -19.99 19.57
C ALA A 12 -32.72 -19.66 19.46
N ILE A 13 -31.80 -20.54 19.89
CA ILE A 13 -30.35 -20.23 19.90
C ILE A 13 -29.59 -20.93 18.75
N MET A 14 -30.23 -21.77 17.94
CA MET A 14 -29.53 -22.63 16.98
C MET A 14 -29.68 -22.29 15.49
N SER A 15 -30.08 -21.06 15.13
CA SER A 15 -30.16 -20.65 13.71
C SER A 15 -29.44 -19.34 13.34
N MET A 16 -28.53 -18.83 14.18
CA MET A 16 -27.76 -17.61 13.87
C MET A 16 -26.31 -17.88 13.42
N LEU A 17 -25.91 -19.13 13.20
CA LEU A 17 -24.52 -19.48 12.87
C LEU A 17 -24.27 -19.90 11.41
N THR A 18 -25.28 -19.93 10.54
CA THR A 18 -25.13 -20.42 9.14
C THR A 18 -25.11 -19.34 8.05
N SER A 19 -25.04 -18.05 8.40
CA SER A 19 -24.97 -16.97 7.39
C SER A 19 -23.60 -16.31 7.23
N CYS A 20 -22.54 -16.82 7.89
CA CYS A 20 -21.18 -16.26 7.77
C CYS A 20 -20.30 -16.89 6.68
N GLU A 21 -20.78 -17.85 5.89
CA GLU A 21 -19.94 -18.63 4.97
C GLU A 21 -19.95 -18.16 3.50
N LEU A 22 -20.57 -17.03 3.16
CA LEU A 22 -20.87 -16.67 1.75
C LEU A 22 -20.15 -15.42 1.19
N VAL A 23 -19.14 -14.86 1.86
CA VAL A 23 -18.64 -13.51 1.48
C VAL A 23 -17.13 -13.43 1.21
N ALA A 24 -16.37 -14.53 1.32
CA ALA A 24 -14.96 -14.49 0.88
C ALA A 24 -14.83 -14.33 -0.65
N ASP A 25 -15.80 -14.86 -1.42
CA ASP A 25 -15.73 -14.90 -2.89
C ASP A 25 -16.27 -13.65 -3.60
N SER A 26 -16.94 -12.73 -2.90
CA SER A 26 -17.61 -11.58 -3.54
C SER A 26 -16.87 -10.24 -3.42
N ILE A 27 -15.70 -10.21 -2.76
CA ILE A 27 -14.94 -8.98 -2.51
C ILE A 27 -13.86 -8.72 -3.58
N SER A 28 -13.48 -9.76 -4.33
CA SER A 28 -12.70 -9.65 -5.56
C SER A 28 -13.66 -9.79 -6.74
N ASN A 29 -13.87 -8.74 -7.54
CA ASN A 29 -14.32 -9.00 -8.91
C ASN A 29 -13.34 -10.01 -9.53
N GLN A 30 -13.79 -10.87 -10.44
CA GLN A 30 -12.90 -11.78 -11.20
C GLN A 30 -11.76 -11.05 -11.94
N ASP A 31 -11.78 -9.70 -11.91
CA ASP A 31 -10.80 -8.78 -12.46
C ASP A 31 -9.81 -8.17 -11.41
N GLY A 32 -9.88 -8.46 -10.11
CA GLY A 32 -8.89 -7.97 -9.14
C GLY A 32 -8.87 -6.44 -8.90
N SER A 33 -9.77 -5.66 -9.50
CA SER A 33 -9.90 -4.22 -9.22
C SER A 33 -10.44 -3.96 -7.81
N THR A 34 -9.87 -2.98 -7.11
CA THR A 34 -10.33 -2.55 -5.78
C THR A 34 -11.66 -1.80 -5.88
N VAL A 35 -12.77 -2.44 -5.48
CA VAL A 35 -14.11 -1.84 -5.49
C VAL A 35 -14.33 -0.99 -4.24
N ALA A 36 -15.02 0.15 -4.38
CA ALA A 36 -15.46 0.94 -3.23
C ALA A 36 -16.40 0.14 -2.32
N ILE A 37 -16.25 0.24 -1.00
CA ILE A 37 -17.12 -0.48 -0.05
C ILE A 37 -18.58 -0.06 -0.25
N THR A 38 -19.47 -1.03 -0.49
CA THR A 38 -20.91 -0.78 -0.64
C THR A 38 -21.58 -0.55 0.72
N GLN A 39 -22.77 0.07 0.73
CA GLN A 39 -23.53 0.24 1.98
C GLN A 39 -23.87 -1.11 2.65
N GLU A 40 -24.08 -2.15 1.85
CA GLU A 40 -24.31 -3.50 2.36
C GLU A 40 -23.06 -4.04 3.08
N MET A 41 -21.88 -3.87 2.50
CA MET A 41 -20.61 -4.23 3.15
C MET A 41 -20.40 -3.43 4.44
N LYS A 42 -20.70 -2.11 4.45
CA LYS A 42 -20.65 -1.29 5.67
C LYS A 42 -21.54 -1.85 6.77
N ASN A 43 -22.77 -2.23 6.43
CA ASN A 43 -23.71 -2.81 7.39
C ASN A 43 -23.21 -4.17 7.91
N GLN A 44 -22.58 -4.99 7.07
CA GLN A 44 -21.99 -6.26 7.49
C GLN A 44 -20.79 -6.06 8.42
N ILE A 45 -19.91 -5.11 8.10
CA ILE A 45 -18.76 -4.71 8.94
C ILE A 45 -19.26 -4.23 10.30
N GLN A 46 -20.27 -3.36 10.32
CA GLN A 46 -20.85 -2.85 11.55
C GLN A 46 -21.44 -3.99 12.39
N LYS A 47 -22.17 -4.94 11.79
CA LYS A 47 -22.70 -6.11 12.51
C LYS A 47 -21.59 -6.99 13.07
N ALA A 48 -20.54 -7.26 12.29
CA ALA A 48 -19.41 -8.06 12.73
C ALA A 48 -18.71 -7.42 13.94
N ILE A 49 -18.47 -6.11 13.91
CA ILE A 49 -17.81 -5.37 15.00
C ILE A 49 -18.74 -5.21 16.22
N GLN A 50 -20.05 -5.00 16.01
CA GLN A 50 -21.02 -4.94 17.11
C GLN A 50 -21.09 -6.22 17.92
N ASN A 51 -20.92 -7.37 17.28
CA ASN A 51 -20.93 -8.68 17.95
C ASN A 51 -19.62 -8.99 18.71
N ILE A 52 -18.59 -8.16 18.58
CA ILE A 52 -17.36 -8.31 19.36
C ILE A 52 -17.64 -8.01 20.83
N ASP A 53 -17.41 -8.99 21.69
CA ASP A 53 -17.31 -8.77 23.13
C ASP A 53 -16.04 -7.98 23.44
N ILE A 54 -16.18 -6.71 23.84
CA ILE A 54 -15.02 -5.84 24.12
C ILE A 54 -14.24 -6.30 25.35
N ASN A 55 -14.90 -6.99 26.29
CA ASN A 55 -14.21 -7.55 27.45
C ASN A 55 -13.39 -8.79 27.08
N ASN A 56 -13.61 -9.34 25.88
CA ASN A 56 -12.95 -10.54 25.39
C ASN A 56 -12.60 -10.45 23.90
N ILE A 57 -12.10 -9.29 23.43
CA ILE A 57 -11.62 -9.15 22.05
C ILE A 57 -10.43 -10.08 21.88
N SER A 58 -10.59 -11.11 21.06
CA SER A 58 -9.46 -11.92 20.62
C SER A 58 -8.73 -11.21 19.48
N GLU A 59 -7.40 -11.38 19.40
CA GLU A 59 -6.60 -10.89 18.27
C GLU A 59 -7.15 -11.40 16.93
N ASN A 60 -7.72 -12.61 16.93
CA ASN A 60 -8.32 -13.26 15.76
C ASN A 60 -9.55 -12.52 15.23
N ASN A 61 -10.37 -11.89 16.09
CA ASN A 61 -11.56 -11.16 15.64
C ASN A 61 -11.18 -9.91 14.85
N ILE A 62 -10.08 -9.25 15.23
CA ILE A 62 -9.55 -8.05 14.58
C ILE A 62 -8.91 -8.43 13.25
N ASP A 63 -8.11 -9.50 13.26
CA ASP A 63 -7.46 -10.04 12.07
C ASP A 63 -8.49 -10.50 11.04
N GLU A 64 -9.55 -11.20 11.46
CA GLU A 64 -10.58 -11.66 10.53
C GLU A 64 -11.33 -10.50 9.87
N ILE A 65 -11.65 -9.46 10.65
CA ILE A 65 -12.32 -8.27 10.13
C ILE A 65 -11.38 -7.51 9.19
N LEU A 66 -10.13 -7.27 9.59
CA LEU A 66 -9.22 -6.48 8.76
C LEU A 66 -8.74 -7.26 7.54
N ASN A 67 -8.40 -8.55 7.66
CA ASN A 67 -7.95 -9.37 6.53
C ASN A 67 -9.04 -9.59 5.48
N LYS A 68 -10.32 -9.63 5.88
CA LYS A 68 -11.46 -9.72 4.93
C LYS A 68 -11.57 -8.48 4.03
N PHE A 69 -11.00 -7.35 4.41
CA PHE A 69 -11.20 -6.08 3.70
C PHE A 69 -9.91 -5.31 3.37
N THR A 70 -8.73 -5.92 3.56
CA THR A 70 -7.43 -5.26 3.36
C THR A 70 -6.49 -5.97 2.39
N LYS A 71 -6.82 -7.16 1.88
CA LYS A 71 -5.98 -7.76 0.83
C LYS A 71 -6.17 -6.98 -0.46
N VAL A 72 -5.10 -6.34 -0.91
CA VAL A 72 -5.06 -5.60 -2.17
C VAL A 72 -4.27 -6.38 -3.20
N GLU A 73 -4.85 -6.52 -4.39
CA GLU A 73 -4.23 -7.16 -5.54
C GLU A 73 -4.45 -6.30 -6.78
N LEU A 74 -3.74 -5.18 -6.88
CA LEU A 74 -3.76 -4.33 -8.07
C LEU A 74 -3.01 -5.00 -9.21
N LYS A 75 -3.53 -4.84 -10.41
CA LYS A 75 -2.95 -5.34 -11.65
C LYS A 75 -2.05 -4.30 -12.31
N PRO A 76 -1.18 -4.73 -13.26
CA PRO A 76 -0.39 -3.85 -14.12
C PRO A 76 -1.13 -2.63 -14.70
N ASP A 77 -2.37 -2.81 -15.13
CA ASP A 77 -3.23 -1.84 -15.79
C ASP A 77 -4.19 -1.11 -14.83
N SER A 78 -4.23 -1.52 -13.55
CA SER A 78 -4.95 -0.81 -12.52
C SER A 78 -4.55 0.67 -12.49
N LYS A 79 -5.54 1.52 -12.25
CA LYS A 79 -5.35 2.96 -12.14
C LYS A 79 -4.86 3.32 -10.76
N ARG A 80 -4.05 4.37 -10.66
CA ARG A 80 -3.62 4.91 -9.36
C ARG A 80 -4.83 5.32 -8.52
N SER A 81 -5.92 5.77 -9.12
CA SER A 81 -7.19 5.99 -8.42
C SER A 81 -7.72 4.78 -7.65
N GLU A 82 -7.37 3.54 -8.00
CA GLU A 82 -7.73 2.36 -7.21
C GLU A 82 -6.93 2.27 -5.89
N ILE A 83 -5.73 2.85 -5.85
CA ILE A 83 -4.96 3.06 -4.61
C ILE A 83 -5.70 4.07 -3.71
N SER A 84 -6.25 5.14 -4.31
CA SER A 84 -7.11 6.08 -3.59
C SER A 84 -8.35 5.39 -3.03
N THR A 85 -9.00 4.53 -3.82
CA THR A 85 -10.13 3.70 -3.37
C THR A 85 -9.74 2.82 -2.19
N HIS A 86 -8.59 2.15 -2.24
CA HIS A 86 -8.09 1.35 -1.12
C HIS A 86 -8.00 2.16 0.18
N PHE A 87 -7.36 3.33 0.14
CA PHE A 87 -7.23 4.17 1.33
C PHE A 87 -8.57 4.74 1.82
N ASN A 88 -9.51 5.03 0.91
CA ASN A 88 -10.87 5.43 1.29
C ASN A 88 -11.63 4.28 1.95
N ASN A 89 -11.51 3.06 1.44
CA ASN A 89 -12.09 1.86 2.05
C ASN A 89 -11.53 1.65 3.46
N LEU A 90 -10.22 1.76 3.62
CA LEU A 90 -9.55 1.66 4.92
C LEU A 90 -10.01 2.74 5.90
N LYS A 91 -10.14 3.99 5.44
CA LYS A 91 -10.72 5.10 6.23
C LYS A 91 -12.12 4.75 6.75
N GLU A 92 -12.98 4.23 5.88
CA GLU A 92 -14.36 3.88 6.26
C GLU A 92 -14.38 2.76 7.31
N ILE A 93 -13.58 1.70 7.13
CA ILE A 93 -13.45 0.61 8.11
C ILE A 93 -12.96 1.15 9.46
N LEU A 94 -11.91 1.96 9.46
CA LEU A 94 -11.37 2.56 10.68
C LEU A 94 -12.40 3.46 11.38
N THR A 95 -13.25 4.14 10.62
CA THR A 95 -14.33 4.96 11.18
C THR A 95 -15.38 4.08 11.86
N ILE A 96 -15.81 2.98 11.23
CA ILE A 96 -16.76 2.04 11.84
C ILE A 96 -16.19 1.42 13.12
N ILE A 97 -14.91 1.04 13.10
CA ILE A 97 -14.17 0.57 14.28
C ILE A 97 -14.27 1.64 15.37
N LYS A 98 -13.78 2.85 15.10
CA LYS A 98 -13.79 3.97 16.04
C LYS A 98 -15.16 4.20 16.68
N ASP A 99 -16.20 4.32 15.86
CA ASP A 99 -17.55 4.61 16.33
C ASP A 99 -18.08 3.48 17.22
N THR A 100 -17.77 2.23 16.88
CA THR A 100 -18.15 1.08 17.71
C THR A 100 -17.43 1.08 19.05
N PHE A 101 -16.16 1.48 19.10
CA PHE A 101 -15.39 1.61 20.33
C PHE A 101 -15.95 2.73 21.22
N ASN A 102 -16.19 3.92 20.65
CA ASN A 102 -16.76 5.06 21.39
C ASN A 102 -18.15 4.74 21.98
N ASN A 103 -18.94 3.88 21.33
CA ASN A 103 -20.25 3.45 21.84
C ASN A 103 -20.18 2.43 22.98
N LYS A 104 -19.03 1.76 23.18
CA LYS A 104 -18.89 0.65 24.12
C LYS A 104 -17.92 0.94 25.28
N ILE A 105 -17.16 2.04 25.22
CA ILE A 105 -16.16 2.43 26.21
C ILE A 105 -16.37 3.90 26.59
N ASP A 106 -16.55 4.17 27.88
CA ASP A 106 -16.84 5.53 28.41
C ASP A 106 -15.64 6.50 28.45
N ASN A 107 -14.50 6.14 27.86
CA ASN A 107 -13.29 6.96 27.86
C ASN A 107 -12.78 7.15 26.43
N ASN A 108 -12.50 8.39 26.06
CA ASN A 108 -12.04 8.86 24.75
C ASN A 108 -10.66 8.27 24.31
N THR A 109 -10.58 6.96 24.11
CA THR A 109 -9.34 6.20 23.84
C THR A 109 -9.04 6.01 22.36
N THR A 110 -9.66 6.81 21.47
CA THR A 110 -9.59 6.60 20.01
C THR A 110 -8.71 7.61 19.26
N GLU A 111 -7.94 8.44 19.97
CA GLU A 111 -7.06 9.47 19.37
C GLU A 111 -6.07 8.89 18.35
N THR A 112 -5.50 7.71 18.63
CA THR A 112 -4.60 7.03 17.68
C THR A 112 -5.32 6.62 16.40
N ILE A 113 -6.57 6.14 16.52
CA ILE A 113 -7.39 5.76 15.36
C ILE A 113 -7.69 7.01 14.52
N ASP A 114 -7.99 8.15 15.16
CA ASP A 114 -8.18 9.42 14.45
C ASP A 114 -6.92 9.87 13.70
N LYS A 115 -5.73 9.70 14.28
CA LYS A 115 -4.46 10.01 13.61
C LYS A 115 -4.24 9.12 12.37
N ILE A 116 -4.55 7.83 12.46
CA ILE A 116 -4.46 6.92 11.31
C ILE A 116 -5.50 7.31 10.25
N ILE A 117 -6.75 7.56 10.63
CA ILE A 117 -7.82 8.02 9.73
C ILE A 117 -7.37 9.28 8.97
N ALA A 118 -6.76 10.24 9.66
CA ALA A 118 -6.26 11.46 9.05
C ALA A 118 -5.14 11.18 8.02
N ALA A 119 -4.19 10.30 8.35
CA ALA A 119 -3.11 9.91 7.45
C ALA A 119 -3.64 9.20 6.20
N VAL A 120 -4.51 8.18 6.35
CA VAL A 120 -5.07 7.44 5.20
C VAL A 120 -5.99 8.30 4.35
N THR A 121 -6.70 9.26 4.94
CA THR A 121 -7.51 10.25 4.19
C THR A 121 -6.62 11.13 3.30
N LYS A 122 -5.45 11.53 3.78
CA LYS A 122 -4.50 12.32 2.97
C LYS A 122 -3.83 11.48 1.90
N LEU A 123 -3.52 10.21 2.21
CA LEU A 123 -3.02 9.25 1.23
C LEU A 123 -4.02 9.06 0.08
N SER A 124 -5.30 8.85 0.38
CA SER A 124 -6.33 8.71 -0.67
C SER A 124 -6.42 9.96 -1.56
N GLY A 125 -6.29 11.15 -0.97
CA GLY A 125 -6.30 12.41 -1.71
C GLY A 125 -5.11 12.61 -2.63
N THR A 126 -3.94 12.03 -2.34
CA THR A 126 -2.70 12.24 -3.12
C THR A 126 -2.40 11.13 -4.12
N THR A 127 -3.04 9.96 -3.99
CA THR A 127 -2.87 8.79 -4.89
C THR A 127 -4.06 8.62 -5.84
N ASN A 128 -4.70 9.70 -6.31
CA ASN A 128 -5.96 9.63 -7.07
C ASN A 128 -5.81 9.85 -8.59
N ALA A 129 -4.58 9.78 -9.12
CA ALA A 129 -4.32 10.07 -10.52
C ALA A 129 -4.98 9.04 -11.46
N ASN A 130 -5.56 9.51 -12.57
CA ASN A 130 -6.15 8.65 -13.60
C ASN A 130 -5.11 8.18 -14.63
N ILE A 131 -4.07 7.52 -14.13
CA ILE A 131 -3.01 6.89 -14.94
C ILE A 131 -2.73 5.50 -14.37
N SER A 132 -2.20 4.60 -15.19
CA SER A 132 -1.92 3.23 -14.76
C SER A 132 -0.74 3.18 -13.78
N ILE A 133 -0.71 2.17 -12.91
CA ILE A 133 0.38 1.97 -11.95
C ILE A 133 1.71 1.78 -12.69
N GLY A 134 1.74 0.87 -13.68
CA GLY A 134 2.89 0.58 -14.54
C GLY A 134 3.03 1.48 -15.78
N GLU A 135 2.50 2.71 -15.75
CA GLU A 135 2.50 3.60 -16.91
C GLU A 135 3.92 3.84 -17.48
N ILE A 136 4.12 3.53 -18.76
CA ILE A 136 5.36 3.78 -19.52
C ILE A 136 5.21 5.11 -20.28
N ASN A 137 6.29 5.88 -20.37
CA ASN A 137 6.32 7.04 -21.25
C ASN A 137 6.40 6.63 -22.73
N SER A 138 5.36 6.94 -23.51
CA SER A 138 5.32 6.64 -24.95
C SER A 138 6.00 7.70 -25.84
N ASN A 139 6.70 8.68 -25.27
CA ASN A 139 7.37 9.72 -26.06
C ASN A 139 8.59 9.17 -26.80
N SER A 140 8.44 8.98 -28.11
CA SER A 140 9.44 8.38 -28.97
C SER A 140 10.70 9.22 -29.19
N ASN A 141 10.63 10.53 -28.96
CA ASN A 141 11.74 11.45 -29.23
C ASN A 141 12.82 11.41 -28.16
N THR A 142 12.43 11.36 -26.88
CA THR A 142 13.39 11.34 -25.77
C THR A 142 13.57 9.94 -25.19
N LYS A 143 12.53 9.10 -25.25
CA LYS A 143 12.46 7.81 -24.55
C LYS A 143 12.75 7.91 -23.05
N ALA A 144 12.73 9.10 -22.47
CA ALA A 144 13.07 9.31 -21.07
C ALA A 144 11.91 8.90 -20.16
N SER A 145 12.19 8.49 -18.94
CA SER A 145 11.16 8.38 -17.92
C SER A 145 10.57 9.76 -17.60
N ILE A 146 9.35 9.81 -17.07
CA ILE A 146 8.77 11.05 -16.54
C ILE A 146 8.95 11.06 -15.04
N ILE A 147 9.57 12.12 -14.51
CA ILE A 147 9.69 12.34 -13.06
C ILE A 147 8.30 12.49 -12.43
N SER A 148 8.18 12.05 -11.19
CA SER A 148 6.96 12.20 -10.42
C SER A 148 6.74 13.65 -9.98
N ASN A 149 5.48 14.02 -9.77
CA ASN A 149 5.13 15.27 -9.13
C ASN A 149 5.72 15.29 -7.70
N THR A 150 6.64 16.21 -7.45
CA THR A 150 7.34 16.32 -6.17
C THR A 150 6.42 16.50 -4.97
N GLN A 151 5.36 17.29 -5.09
CA GLN A 151 4.40 17.50 -3.99
C GLN A 151 3.61 16.22 -3.69
N SER A 152 3.17 15.51 -4.73
CA SER A 152 2.47 14.22 -4.58
C SER A 152 3.37 13.19 -3.87
N VAL A 153 4.63 13.10 -4.28
CA VAL A 153 5.64 12.23 -3.65
C VAL A 153 5.86 12.60 -2.19
N GLN A 154 6.07 13.89 -1.92
CA GLN A 154 6.31 14.38 -0.55
C GLN A 154 5.12 14.09 0.36
N ASN A 155 3.89 14.24 -0.14
CA ASN A 155 2.68 13.91 0.60
C ASN A 155 2.62 12.41 0.94
N ILE A 156 2.88 11.53 -0.04
CA ILE A 156 2.90 10.08 0.18
C ILE A 156 3.94 9.70 1.24
N ILE A 157 5.17 10.21 1.12
CA ILE A 157 6.26 9.98 2.08
C ILE A 157 5.85 10.44 3.48
N ASN A 158 5.32 11.66 3.61
CA ASN A 158 4.97 12.24 4.91
C ASN A 158 3.86 11.47 5.62
N GLU A 159 2.83 11.03 4.90
CA GLU A 159 1.71 10.34 5.54
C GLU A 159 2.04 8.87 5.86
N ILE A 160 2.85 8.18 5.03
CA ILE A 160 3.40 6.86 5.39
C ILE A 160 4.32 6.98 6.61
N LYS A 161 5.17 8.01 6.66
CA LYS A 161 6.04 8.29 7.81
C LYS A 161 5.24 8.43 9.10
N LYS A 162 4.12 9.15 9.10
CA LYS A 162 3.26 9.28 10.29
C LYS A 162 2.70 7.95 10.76
N ILE A 163 2.27 7.06 9.85
CA ILE A 163 1.79 5.73 10.21
C ILE A 163 2.91 4.92 10.88
N VAL A 164 4.13 4.99 10.34
CA VAL A 164 5.33 4.34 10.92
C VAL A 164 5.67 4.93 12.30
N GLU A 165 5.64 6.25 12.45
CA GLU A 165 5.89 6.92 13.74
C GLU A 165 4.85 6.53 14.79
N ILE A 166 3.56 6.43 14.42
CA ILE A 166 2.52 5.92 15.30
C ILE A 166 2.85 4.48 15.73
N ALA A 167 3.18 3.59 14.78
CA ALA A 167 3.55 2.20 15.09
C ALA A 167 4.69 2.11 16.12
N GLN A 168 5.72 2.94 15.96
CA GLN A 168 6.86 2.99 16.88
C GLN A 168 6.46 3.38 18.31
N THR A 169 5.43 4.20 18.50
CA THR A 169 4.93 4.52 19.86
C THR A 169 4.37 3.31 20.60
N PHE A 170 4.02 2.24 19.89
CA PHE A 170 3.59 0.95 20.46
C PHE A 170 4.70 -0.10 20.51
N GLY A 171 5.94 0.27 20.15
CA GLY A 171 7.04 -0.69 20.03
C GLY A 171 6.91 -1.63 18.83
N ILE A 172 6.06 -1.29 17.85
CA ILE A 172 5.95 -2.04 16.59
C ILE A 172 7.12 -1.61 15.71
N ASN A 173 8.08 -2.51 15.53
CA ASN A 173 9.26 -2.25 14.71
C ASN A 173 8.98 -2.55 13.24
N ILE A 174 9.24 -1.56 12.39
CA ILE A 174 9.28 -1.78 10.95
C ILE A 174 10.67 -2.33 10.63
N GLU A 175 10.73 -3.65 10.41
CA GLU A 175 11.99 -4.32 10.17
C GLU A 175 12.69 -3.77 8.92
N LYS A 176 13.98 -3.48 9.08
CA LYS A 176 14.87 -3.18 7.96
C LYS A 176 15.14 -4.47 7.21
N GLU A 177 15.38 -4.39 5.91
CA GLU A 177 15.96 -5.51 5.17
C GLU A 177 17.35 -5.83 5.75
N ASN A 178 17.45 -6.90 6.54
CA ASN A 178 18.69 -7.36 7.15
C ASN A 178 19.37 -8.47 6.33
N ASN A 179 18.88 -8.73 5.11
CA ASN A 179 19.49 -9.73 4.24
C ASN A 179 20.78 -9.18 3.59
N ASN A 180 21.73 -10.07 3.31
CA ASN A 180 22.98 -9.73 2.60
C ASN A 180 22.77 -9.30 1.13
N ASN A 181 21.51 -9.25 0.68
CA ASN A 181 21.12 -8.97 -0.70
C ASN A 181 20.71 -7.51 -0.91
N ASN A 182 20.56 -6.69 0.13
CA ASN A 182 20.20 -5.27 0.07
C ASN A 182 21.37 -4.35 -0.34
N ASN A 183 22.17 -4.77 -1.31
CA ASN A 183 23.31 -4.03 -1.83
C ASN A 183 22.87 -2.82 -2.67
N PRO A 184 23.76 -1.85 -2.94
CA PRO A 184 23.47 -0.75 -3.85
C PRO A 184 23.08 -1.23 -5.26
N VAL A 185 22.23 -0.44 -5.93
CA VAL A 185 21.83 -0.69 -7.33
C VAL A 185 22.55 0.32 -8.21
N ASN A 186 23.53 -0.14 -8.99
CA ASN A 186 24.35 0.74 -9.81
C ASN A 186 23.74 1.00 -11.19
N ALA A 187 23.77 2.25 -11.64
CA ALA A 187 23.38 2.65 -13.00
C ALA A 187 24.60 2.59 -13.94
N THR A 188 25.03 1.38 -14.32
CA THR A 188 26.24 1.19 -15.15
C THR A 188 26.00 1.40 -16.64
N ASP A 189 24.82 1.04 -17.14
CA ASP A 189 24.41 1.14 -18.54
C ASP A 189 22.88 1.10 -18.65
N ASN A 190 22.35 1.33 -19.86
CA ASN A 190 20.91 1.42 -20.09
C ASN A 190 20.17 0.08 -20.02
N THR A 191 20.85 -1.07 -19.94
CA THR A 191 20.21 -2.39 -19.78
C THR A 191 19.95 -2.76 -18.31
N LYS A 192 20.35 -1.88 -17.37
CA LYS A 192 20.16 -2.11 -15.94
C LYS A 192 18.86 -1.53 -15.41
N ALA A 193 18.43 -2.05 -14.26
CA ALA A 193 17.20 -1.66 -13.60
C ALA A 193 16.97 -0.13 -13.46
N PRO A 194 17.99 0.69 -13.07
CA PRO A 194 17.81 2.14 -12.99
C PRO A 194 17.32 2.80 -14.27
N ALA A 195 17.74 2.28 -15.43
CA ALA A 195 17.32 2.81 -16.71
C ALA A 195 15.79 2.75 -16.89
N ALA A 196 15.15 1.64 -16.49
CA ALA A 196 13.68 1.51 -16.56
C ALA A 196 12.94 2.40 -15.55
N LEU A 197 13.53 2.66 -14.38
CA LEU A 197 12.94 3.51 -13.34
C LEU A 197 13.05 5.00 -13.67
N ASN A 198 14.28 5.46 -13.94
CA ASN A 198 14.63 6.87 -14.02
C ASN A 198 15.60 7.21 -15.17
N GLY A 199 15.65 6.39 -16.23
CA GLY A 199 16.44 6.68 -17.42
C GLY A 199 16.11 8.04 -18.04
N GLY A 200 17.15 8.77 -18.42
CA GLY A 200 17.08 10.06 -19.10
C GLY A 200 16.98 9.91 -20.62
N ASN A 201 17.55 10.86 -21.37
CA ASN A 201 17.53 10.82 -22.82
C ASN A 201 18.19 9.55 -23.38
N GLY A 202 17.54 8.88 -24.33
CA GLY A 202 17.97 7.58 -24.86
C GLY A 202 17.23 6.40 -24.24
N GLY A 203 16.61 6.60 -23.06
CA GLY A 203 15.74 5.63 -22.42
C GLY A 203 16.42 4.35 -21.94
N ALA A 204 15.60 3.39 -21.53
CA ALA A 204 16.07 2.06 -21.16
C ALA A 204 16.53 1.26 -22.39
N GLY A 205 17.37 0.26 -22.16
CA GLY A 205 17.77 -0.76 -23.12
C GLY A 205 17.15 -2.11 -22.76
N THR A 206 17.20 -3.07 -23.69
CA THR A 206 16.64 -4.41 -23.51
C THR A 206 17.19 -5.08 -22.25
N GLY A 207 16.31 -5.69 -21.46
CA GLY A 207 16.60 -6.33 -20.18
C GLY A 207 16.45 -5.43 -18.95
N ALA A 208 16.32 -4.11 -19.12
CA ALA A 208 16.20 -3.18 -17.99
C ALA A 208 14.91 -3.41 -17.18
N GLY A 209 13.80 -3.70 -17.87
CA GLY A 209 12.51 -4.01 -17.24
C GLY A 209 12.58 -5.29 -16.42
N THR A 210 13.12 -6.35 -17.01
CA THR A 210 13.36 -7.63 -16.31
C THR A 210 14.28 -7.46 -15.09
N ALA A 211 15.35 -6.65 -15.20
CA ALA A 211 16.25 -6.36 -14.08
C ALA A 211 15.55 -5.58 -12.95
N LEU A 212 14.64 -4.66 -13.28
CA LEU A 212 13.83 -3.93 -12.32
C LEU A 212 12.89 -4.89 -11.57
N ALA A 213 12.20 -5.78 -12.29
CA ALA A 213 11.29 -6.76 -11.71
C ALA A 213 11.99 -7.68 -10.70
N LYS A 214 13.16 -8.20 -11.06
CA LYS A 214 13.97 -9.04 -10.16
C LYS A 214 14.31 -8.35 -8.84
N ILE A 215 14.63 -7.06 -8.86
CA ILE A 215 14.94 -6.32 -7.63
C ILE A 215 13.68 -6.15 -6.77
N VAL A 216 12.53 -5.86 -7.38
CA VAL A 216 11.26 -5.73 -6.64
C VAL A 216 10.88 -7.05 -5.98
N GLU A 217 11.00 -8.18 -6.69
CA GLU A 217 10.69 -9.51 -6.19
C GLU A 217 11.46 -9.84 -4.89
N GLU A 218 12.76 -9.54 -4.87
CA GLU A 218 13.69 -9.85 -3.77
C GLU A 218 13.47 -9.05 -2.48
N ILE A 219 12.72 -7.93 -2.54
CA ILE A 219 12.56 -7.01 -1.40
C ILE A 219 11.20 -7.18 -0.75
N ASN A 220 11.18 -7.20 0.59
CA ASN A 220 9.97 -7.34 1.37
C ASN A 220 9.25 -5.99 1.61
N ALA A 221 7.98 -6.09 2.01
CA ALA A 221 7.13 -4.92 2.25
C ALA A 221 7.64 -3.98 3.36
N SER A 222 8.11 -4.54 4.48
CA SER A 222 8.60 -3.75 5.63
C SER A 222 9.81 -2.90 5.27
N ALA A 223 10.74 -3.46 4.48
CA ALA A 223 11.90 -2.73 4.00
C ALA A 223 11.52 -1.58 3.07
N MET A 224 10.58 -1.81 2.14
CA MET A 224 10.09 -0.75 1.27
C MET A 224 9.45 0.38 2.08
N ILE A 225 8.60 0.05 3.06
CA ILE A 225 7.95 1.04 3.93
C ILE A 225 8.98 1.81 4.76
N ASP A 226 9.99 1.13 5.31
CA ASP A 226 11.10 1.77 6.04
C ASP A 226 11.79 2.82 5.16
N LYS A 227 12.11 2.46 3.91
CA LYS A 227 12.74 3.38 2.96
C LYS A 227 11.83 4.52 2.55
N ILE A 228 10.55 4.26 2.27
CA ILE A 228 9.59 5.31 1.93
C ILE A 228 9.46 6.32 3.08
N SER A 229 9.35 5.85 4.32
CA SER A 229 9.20 6.72 5.49
C SER A 229 10.39 7.66 5.74
N LYS A 230 11.56 7.35 5.16
CA LYS A 230 12.82 8.08 5.31
C LYS A 230 13.28 8.78 4.03
N ALA A 231 12.57 8.59 2.94
CA ALA A 231 12.94 9.10 1.63
C ALA A 231 12.95 10.63 1.59
N GLN A 232 13.81 11.20 0.76
CA GLN A 232 13.92 12.62 0.51
C GLN A 232 13.60 12.92 -0.94
N ILE A 233 13.20 14.15 -1.25
CA ILE A 233 12.99 14.58 -2.64
C ILE A 233 14.24 15.27 -3.17
N ALA A 234 14.43 15.23 -4.49
CA ALA A 234 15.43 15.99 -5.21
C ALA A 234 14.77 16.98 -6.18
N HIS A 235 15.42 18.13 -6.39
CA HIS A 235 15.01 19.14 -7.37
C HIS A 235 16.05 19.34 -8.48
N ASN A 236 17.16 18.62 -8.39
CA ASN A 236 18.33 18.77 -9.23
C ASN A 236 18.60 17.48 -10.01
N ASN A 237 19.61 17.54 -10.87
CA ASN A 237 20.13 16.38 -11.57
C ASN A 237 20.83 15.44 -10.57
N ILE A 238 20.53 14.15 -10.66
CA ILE A 238 21.07 13.08 -9.80
C ILE A 238 21.88 12.05 -10.59
N SER A 239 22.30 12.39 -11.81
CA SER A 239 23.10 11.49 -12.66
C SER A 239 24.45 11.17 -12.01
N ASN A 240 25.03 10.01 -12.38
CA ASN A 240 26.37 9.58 -11.97
C ASN A 240 26.59 9.35 -10.46
N THR A 241 25.51 9.25 -9.68
CA THR A 241 25.56 8.76 -8.29
C THR A 241 24.74 7.47 -8.14
N ASN A 242 25.22 6.58 -7.28
CA ASN A 242 24.52 5.34 -6.89
C ASN A 242 24.09 5.38 -5.41
N ASN A 243 23.96 6.56 -4.82
CA ASN A 243 23.64 6.75 -3.40
C ASN A 243 22.34 7.53 -3.20
N ASN A 244 21.41 7.44 -4.15
CA ASN A 244 20.11 8.10 -4.04
C ASN A 244 19.14 7.24 -3.22
N ASP A 245 18.30 7.89 -2.42
CA ASP A 245 17.15 7.24 -1.78
C ASP A 245 15.94 7.14 -2.71
N ALA A 246 14.88 6.51 -2.21
CA ALA A 246 13.67 6.23 -2.99
C ALA A 246 12.99 7.47 -3.60
N GLY A 247 12.93 8.58 -2.86
CA GLY A 247 12.24 9.79 -3.32
C GLY A 247 13.10 10.58 -4.29
N GLN A 248 14.42 10.61 -4.07
CA GLN A 248 15.38 11.28 -4.95
C GLN A 248 15.36 10.64 -6.33
N LEU A 249 15.34 9.30 -6.39
CA LEU A 249 15.33 8.53 -7.65
C LEU A 249 14.21 8.90 -8.62
N ILE A 250 13.08 9.40 -8.10
CA ILE A 250 11.85 9.59 -8.89
C ILE A 250 11.44 11.06 -9.01
N THR A 251 12.06 11.95 -8.23
CA THR A 251 11.88 13.42 -8.34
C THR A 251 13.08 14.12 -8.97
N GLY A 252 14.29 13.56 -8.84
CA GLY A 252 15.50 14.06 -9.47
C GLY A 252 15.53 13.80 -10.98
N THR A 253 16.23 14.66 -11.72
CA THR A 253 16.39 14.51 -13.17
C THR A 253 17.65 13.72 -13.51
N THR A 254 17.63 13.03 -14.65
CA THR A 254 18.78 12.30 -15.20
C THR A 254 19.02 12.73 -16.64
N SER A 255 20.27 12.80 -17.05
CA SER A 255 20.64 13.22 -18.42
C SER A 255 20.89 12.05 -19.36
N ASP A 256 21.21 10.88 -18.81
CA ASP A 256 21.66 9.67 -19.51
C ASP A 256 20.58 8.58 -19.40
N GLY A 257 20.37 7.81 -20.47
CA GLY A 257 19.46 6.67 -20.53
C GLY A 257 19.72 5.60 -19.45
N LYS A 258 20.95 5.46 -18.95
CA LYS A 258 21.25 4.55 -17.81
C LYS A 258 20.57 4.96 -16.49
N GLY A 259 20.12 6.21 -16.38
CA GLY A 259 19.49 6.75 -15.17
C GLY A 259 20.50 7.01 -14.03
N ALA A 260 20.02 6.87 -12.79
CA ALA A 260 20.79 7.07 -11.56
C ALA A 260 20.56 5.92 -10.58
N GLY A 261 21.64 5.48 -9.92
CA GLY A 261 21.60 4.31 -9.04
C GLY A 261 21.04 4.59 -7.66
N ALA A 262 20.65 3.53 -6.96
CA ALA A 262 20.06 3.56 -5.62
C ALA A 262 21.06 3.13 -4.55
N LYS A 263 20.95 3.74 -3.37
CA LYS A 263 21.76 3.40 -2.20
C LYS A 263 21.61 1.93 -1.77
N SER A 264 20.44 1.34 -1.99
CA SER A 264 20.17 -0.07 -1.70
C SER A 264 19.05 -0.60 -2.60
N LYS A 265 18.93 -1.92 -2.75
CA LYS A 265 17.79 -2.54 -3.45
C LYS A 265 16.44 -2.17 -2.84
N ALA A 266 16.36 -2.06 -1.51
CA ALA A 266 15.16 -1.58 -0.84
C ALA A 266 14.83 -0.12 -1.19
N ASP A 267 15.83 0.77 -1.29
CA ASP A 267 15.61 2.15 -1.77
C ASP A 267 15.09 2.14 -3.21
N PHE A 268 15.63 1.26 -4.05
CA PHE A 268 15.19 1.10 -5.43
C PHE A 268 13.74 0.57 -5.55
N ALA A 269 13.40 -0.51 -4.85
CA ALA A 269 12.04 -1.06 -4.86
C ALA A 269 11.01 -0.07 -4.28
N ALA A 270 11.37 0.63 -3.20
CA ALA A 270 10.57 1.73 -2.66
C ALA A 270 10.35 2.86 -3.68
N ALA A 271 11.36 3.18 -4.50
CA ALA A 271 11.25 4.17 -5.57
C ALA A 271 10.26 3.71 -6.65
N VAL A 272 10.29 2.42 -7.03
CA VAL A 272 9.32 1.82 -7.96
C VAL A 272 7.89 2.02 -7.44
N ALA A 273 7.62 1.67 -6.17
CA ALA A 273 6.32 1.89 -5.55
C ALA A 273 5.93 3.37 -5.52
N LEU A 274 6.81 4.26 -5.05
CA LEU A 274 6.53 5.70 -4.98
C LEU A 274 6.20 6.29 -6.36
N LYS A 275 6.96 5.92 -7.39
CA LYS A 275 6.69 6.36 -8.76
C LYS A 275 5.32 5.90 -9.24
N ALA A 276 4.99 4.64 -8.97
CA ALA A 276 3.74 4.01 -9.36
C ALA A 276 2.53 4.48 -8.55
N MET A 277 2.70 5.06 -7.35
CA MET A 277 1.65 5.67 -6.54
C MET A 277 1.46 7.17 -6.78
N SER A 278 2.54 7.88 -7.07
CA SER A 278 2.57 9.36 -7.19
C SER A 278 1.85 9.89 -8.43
N GLU A 279 1.59 11.18 -8.48
CA GLU A 279 1.07 11.83 -9.69
C GLU A 279 2.16 11.96 -10.78
N LYS A 280 1.78 11.82 -12.06
CA LYS A 280 2.60 12.03 -13.28
C LYS A 280 3.80 11.11 -13.53
N GLY A 281 4.34 10.42 -12.52
CA GLY A 281 5.52 9.57 -12.68
C GLY A 281 5.27 8.48 -13.73
N LYS A 282 6.13 8.37 -14.74
CA LYS A 282 6.05 7.30 -15.76
C LYS A 282 7.41 6.63 -15.91
N PHE A 283 7.40 5.30 -15.97
CA PHE A 283 8.61 4.52 -16.24
C PHE A 283 9.04 4.70 -17.70
N THR A 284 10.19 4.14 -18.05
CA THR A 284 10.64 4.05 -19.45
C THR A 284 10.98 2.62 -19.81
N ASP A 285 10.99 2.34 -21.11
CA ASP A 285 11.33 1.05 -21.70
C ASP A 285 12.24 1.21 -22.92
N TYR A 286 12.75 0.09 -23.43
CA TYR A 286 13.62 0.00 -24.60
C TYR A 286 12.94 0.24 -25.94
N THR A 287 11.62 0.04 -26.07
CA THR A 287 10.89 0.32 -27.32
C THR A 287 9.72 1.29 -27.18
N ASN A 288 9.45 1.99 -28.29
CA ASN A 288 8.26 2.81 -28.48
C ASN A 288 7.06 1.99 -29.02
N ASN A 289 7.17 0.66 -29.10
CA ASN A 289 6.19 -0.22 -29.74
C ASN A 289 5.52 -1.14 -28.70
N ASN A 290 4.25 -1.45 -28.96
CA ASN A 290 3.34 -2.12 -28.04
C ASN A 290 3.88 -3.47 -27.51
N GLU A 291 3.79 -3.62 -26.19
CA GLU A 291 3.81 -4.86 -25.40
C GLU A 291 4.89 -5.88 -25.77
N ASN A 292 6.12 -5.59 -25.34
CA ASN A 292 7.18 -6.59 -25.22
C ASN A 292 7.28 -7.09 -23.77
N ASP A 293 8.07 -8.15 -23.55
CA ASP A 293 8.27 -8.78 -22.25
C ASP A 293 8.87 -7.81 -21.20
N ASP A 294 9.73 -6.87 -21.60
CA ASP A 294 10.28 -5.86 -20.67
C ASP A 294 9.23 -4.84 -20.21
N ILE A 295 8.33 -4.38 -21.10
CA ILE A 295 7.20 -3.51 -20.73
C ILE A 295 6.32 -4.23 -19.72
N GLN A 296 6.02 -5.51 -19.98
CA GLN A 296 5.22 -6.32 -19.06
C GLN A 296 5.94 -6.48 -17.71
N ALA A 297 7.25 -6.75 -17.71
CA ALA A 297 8.06 -6.84 -16.50
C ALA A 297 8.04 -5.55 -15.68
N VAL A 298 8.20 -4.37 -16.32
CA VAL A 298 8.10 -3.07 -15.62
C VAL A 298 6.71 -2.89 -15.01
N LYS A 299 5.64 -3.17 -15.76
CA LYS A 299 4.27 -3.00 -15.26
C LYS A 299 3.95 -3.95 -14.11
N GLN A 300 4.36 -5.22 -14.21
CA GLN A 300 4.20 -6.22 -13.16
C GLN A 300 4.97 -5.83 -11.91
N ALA A 301 6.23 -5.41 -12.05
CA ALA A 301 7.03 -4.96 -10.92
C ALA A 301 6.45 -3.71 -10.25
N ALA A 302 5.89 -2.77 -11.03
CA ALA A 302 5.19 -1.61 -10.48
C ALA A 302 3.97 -2.03 -9.66
N ALA A 303 3.14 -2.94 -10.19
CA ALA A 303 1.98 -3.48 -9.48
C ALA A 303 2.38 -4.24 -8.21
N GLU A 304 3.38 -5.12 -8.29
CA GLU A 304 3.90 -5.87 -7.15
C GLU A 304 4.45 -4.95 -6.06
N ALA A 305 5.25 -3.95 -6.43
CA ALA A 305 5.80 -2.97 -5.49
C ALA A 305 4.68 -2.21 -4.76
N VAL A 306 3.64 -1.77 -5.48
CA VAL A 306 2.47 -1.11 -4.86
C VAL A 306 1.73 -2.08 -3.94
N ASN A 307 1.44 -3.31 -4.37
CA ASN A 307 0.75 -4.30 -3.56
C ASN A 307 1.53 -4.62 -2.27
N LYS A 308 2.86 -4.78 -2.34
CA LYS A 308 3.72 -4.97 -1.15
C LYS A 308 3.58 -3.80 -0.17
N VAL A 309 3.66 -2.56 -0.65
CA VAL A 309 3.53 -1.37 0.21
C VAL A 309 2.13 -1.26 0.81
N LEU A 310 1.07 -1.43 0.03
CA LEU A 310 -0.31 -1.33 0.54
C LEU A 310 -0.62 -2.41 1.57
N ASN A 311 -0.28 -3.67 1.28
CA ASN A 311 -0.50 -4.76 2.22
C ASN A 311 0.37 -4.59 3.48
N GLY A 312 1.61 -4.12 3.36
CA GLY A 312 2.45 -3.81 4.53
C GLY A 312 1.90 -2.67 5.38
N ILE A 313 1.36 -1.60 4.79
CA ILE A 313 0.68 -0.52 5.53
C ILE A 313 -0.54 -1.08 6.28
N ASN A 314 -1.32 -1.97 5.64
CA ASN A 314 -2.46 -2.60 6.28
C ASN A 314 -2.03 -3.42 7.49
N THR A 315 -0.97 -4.23 7.38
CA THR A 315 -0.39 -5.00 8.50
C THR A 315 0.02 -4.08 9.65
N ILE A 316 0.72 -2.97 9.38
CA ILE A 316 1.13 -2.02 10.41
C ILE A 316 -0.08 -1.42 11.13
N ILE A 317 -1.13 -1.05 10.39
CA ILE A 317 -2.35 -0.49 10.97
C ILE A 317 -3.08 -1.54 11.82
N ILE A 318 -3.14 -2.80 11.38
CA ILE A 318 -3.69 -3.92 12.15
C ILE A 318 -2.95 -4.06 13.48
N ASP A 319 -1.61 -4.03 13.46
CA ASP A 319 -0.80 -4.16 14.67
C ASP A 319 -1.01 -2.97 15.63
N ILE A 320 -1.14 -1.75 15.11
CA ILE A 320 -1.49 -0.58 15.93
C ILE A 320 -2.86 -0.76 16.58
N LEU A 321 -3.87 -1.21 15.83
CA LEU A 321 -5.22 -1.42 16.36
C LEU A 321 -5.23 -2.50 17.45
N LYS A 322 -4.52 -3.62 17.26
CA LYS A 322 -4.33 -4.65 18.28
C LYS A 322 -3.69 -4.07 19.55
N ALA A 323 -2.64 -3.26 19.38
CA ALA A 323 -1.94 -2.65 20.50
C ALA A 323 -2.84 -1.65 21.25
N GLU A 324 -3.69 -0.89 20.55
CA GLU A 324 -4.68 -0.04 21.20
C GLU A 324 -5.76 -0.83 21.92
N PHE A 325 -6.25 -1.92 21.36
CA PHE A 325 -7.28 -2.73 22.03
C PHE A 325 -6.73 -3.42 23.27
N LYS A 326 -5.43 -3.76 23.30
CA LYS A 326 -4.77 -4.25 24.52
C LYS A 326 -4.76 -3.22 25.65
N LYS A 327 -4.69 -1.91 25.36
CA LYS A 327 -4.77 -0.87 26.40
C LYS A 327 -6.15 -0.77 27.05
N ILE A 328 -7.20 -1.13 26.32
CA ILE A 328 -8.59 -1.11 26.82
C ILE A 328 -8.87 -2.29 27.75
N LYS A 329 -8.23 -3.44 27.50
CA LYS A 329 -8.42 -4.66 28.29
C LYS A 329 -7.81 -4.58 29.71
N ASN A 330 -6.84 -3.69 29.92
CA ASN A 330 -6.08 -3.53 31.15
C ASN A 330 -6.45 -2.23 31.87
#